data_AF-A0A644SLQ6-F1
#
_entry.id   AF-A0A644SLQ6-F1
#
_cell.length_a   1.000
_cell.length_b   1.000
_cell.length_c   1.000
_cell.angle_alpha   90.00
_cell.angle_beta   90.00
_cell.angle_gamma   90.00
#
_symmetry.space_group_name_H-M   'P 1'
#
loop_
_entity.id
_entity.type
_entity.pdbx_description
1 polymer ?
#
loop_
_entity_poly.entity_id
_entity_poly.type
_entity_poly.pdbx_seq_one_letter_code
_entity_poly.pdbx_strand_id
1 'polypeptide(L)'
;MKKLLFLLALSFVQMSFAQENNLRKIISNNSQNVKIRDNKNFQNVLYVINGMPTFSDCSAINVQNIESINVIKGERATELYGYRAKNGVLIFITKPESKLLNLRNFYTEYNISKANQFLPIVLNKHFVDEKEYLLLDKSAIISVKILEEQPFVEPVLLPKGKAIYIETMEMK
;
A
#
# COMPACT_ATOMS: atom_id res chain seq x y z
N MET A 1 -13.39 4.42 22.17
CA MET A 1 -14.48 3.66 21.51
C MET A 1 -14.27 3.51 20.00
N LYS A 2 -13.95 4.57 19.24
CA LYS A 2 -13.74 4.48 17.77
C LYS A 2 -12.63 3.50 17.32
N LYS A 3 -11.50 3.43 18.04
CA LYS A 3 -10.41 2.46 17.77
C LYS A 3 -10.83 1.00 17.92
N LEU A 4 -11.69 0.69 18.88
CA LEU A 4 -12.20 -0.66 19.10
C LEU A 4 -13.16 -1.07 17.98
N LEU A 5 -14.00 -0.14 17.54
CA LEU A 5 -14.91 -0.34 16.41
C LEU A 5 -14.14 -0.57 15.09
N PHE A 6 -13.01 0.13 14.91
CA PHE A 6 -12.11 -0.05 13.77
C PHE A 6 -11.46 -1.45 13.76
N LEU A 7 -10.93 -1.91 14.89
CA LEU A 7 -10.35 -3.25 15.03
C LEU A 7 -11.40 -4.35 14.84
N LEU A 8 -12.63 -4.12 15.34
CA LEU A 8 -13.74 -5.04 15.15
C LEU A 8 -14.12 -5.16 13.67
N ALA A 9 -14.27 -4.03 12.96
CA ALA A 9 -14.58 -4.01 11.54
C ALA A 9 -13.49 -4.70 10.70
N LEU A 10 -12.22 -4.51 11.05
CA LEU A 10 -11.08 -5.16 10.39
C LEU A 10 -11.11 -6.68 10.57
N SER A 11 -11.50 -7.17 11.76
CA SER A 11 -11.63 -8.61 12.03
C SER A 11 -12.78 -9.29 11.26
N PHE A 12 -13.92 -8.60 11.09
CA PHE A 12 -15.05 -9.14 10.30
C PHE A 12 -14.71 -9.24 8.81
N VAL A 13 -13.94 -8.28 8.28
CA VAL A 13 -13.44 -8.31 6.91
C VAL A 13 -12.55 -9.55 6.70
N GLN A 14 -11.65 -9.86 7.63
CA GLN A 14 -10.80 -11.06 7.57
C GLN A 14 -11.60 -12.37 7.60
N MET A 15 -12.66 -12.43 8.41
CA MET A 15 -13.51 -13.63 8.53
C MET A 15 -14.35 -13.88 7.26
N SER A 16 -14.82 -12.82 6.59
CA SER A 16 -15.49 -12.93 5.28
C SER A 16 -14.55 -13.45 4.19
N PHE A 17 -13.26 -13.10 4.22
CA PHE A 17 -12.26 -13.64 3.29
C PHE A 17 -11.90 -15.10 3.58
N ALA A 18 -12.13 -15.60 4.80
CA ALA A 18 -11.80 -16.97 5.18
C ALA A 18 -12.83 -18.02 4.70
N GLN A 19 -14.04 -17.63 4.30
CA GLN A 19 -15.13 -18.55 3.96
C GLN A 19 -15.15 -19.08 2.52
N GLU A 20 -14.19 -18.71 1.67
CA GLU A 20 -14.17 -19.16 0.27
C GLU A 20 -12.92 -20.00 -0.03
N ASN A 21 -12.91 -21.26 0.45
CA ASN A 21 -11.95 -22.30 0.03
C ASN A 21 -12.49 -23.71 0.33
N ASN A 22 -13.67 -24.03 -0.20
CA ASN A 22 -14.10 -25.43 -0.33
C ASN A 22 -13.51 -26.00 -1.61
N LEU A 23 -12.43 -26.78 -1.46
CA LEU A 23 -11.86 -27.80 -2.38
C LEU A 23 -10.33 -27.66 -2.50
N ARG A 24 -9.57 -28.14 -1.50
CA ARG A 24 -8.36 -28.98 -1.69
C ARG A 24 -8.03 -29.71 -0.38
N LYS A 25 -8.74 -30.81 -0.12
CA LYS A 25 -8.27 -31.88 0.77
C LYS A 25 -7.40 -32.81 -0.07
N ILE A 26 -6.08 -32.59 -0.07
CA ILE A 26 -5.11 -33.60 -0.52
C ILE A 26 -4.08 -33.75 0.60
N ILE A 27 -4.30 -34.82 1.37
CA ILE A 27 -3.40 -35.60 2.23
C ILE A 27 -1.92 -35.14 2.22
N SER A 28 -1.42 -34.74 3.39
CA SER A 28 -0.03 -35.02 3.80
C SER A 28 0.09 -34.98 5.32
N ASN A 29 0.03 -36.16 5.94
CA ASN A 29 0.52 -36.39 7.29
C ASN A 29 2.05 -36.46 7.22
N ASN A 30 2.77 -35.49 7.76
CA ASN A 30 3.79 -35.71 8.81
C ASN A 30 4.42 -34.37 9.19
N SER A 31 4.74 -34.25 10.48
CA SER A 31 5.51 -33.17 11.09
C SER A 31 6.66 -32.67 10.22
N GLN A 32 6.75 -31.35 9.99
CA GLN A 32 7.95 -30.50 9.95
C GLN A 32 7.55 -29.11 9.44
N ASN A 33 7.66 -28.10 10.31
CA ASN A 33 7.77 -26.66 10.00
C ASN A 33 6.98 -26.19 8.77
N VAL A 34 5.71 -25.86 8.98
CA VAL A 34 4.97 -24.99 8.07
C VAL A 34 5.62 -23.61 8.14
N LYS A 35 6.69 -23.41 7.37
CA LYS A 35 6.99 -22.09 6.83
C LYS A 35 5.74 -21.71 6.05
N ILE A 36 4.87 -20.91 6.67
CA ILE A 36 3.82 -20.17 5.98
C ILE A 36 4.54 -19.19 5.06
N ARG A 37 5.05 -19.74 3.96
CA ARG A 37 5.69 -19.03 2.87
C ARG A 37 4.80 -19.26 1.66
N ASP A 38 3.56 -18.79 1.78
CA ASP A 38 2.66 -18.53 0.66
C ASP A 38 1.57 -17.55 1.12
N ASN A 39 2.00 -16.37 1.59
CA ASN A 39 1.13 -15.19 1.56
C ASN A 39 1.37 -14.38 0.28
N LYS A 40 1.34 -15.07 -0.86
CA LYS A 40 1.28 -14.46 -2.21
C LYS A 40 -0.16 -14.25 -2.68
N ASN A 41 -1.12 -14.42 -1.78
CA ASN A 41 -2.55 -14.22 -2.03
C ASN A 41 -3.14 -13.13 -1.12
N PHE A 42 -2.34 -12.16 -0.65
CA PHE A 42 -2.92 -10.85 -0.44
C PHE A 42 -3.40 -10.39 -1.81
N GLN A 43 -4.67 -10.64 -2.06
CA GLN A 43 -5.40 -10.14 -3.19
C GLN A 43 -5.18 -8.62 -3.18
N ASN A 44 -4.28 -8.12 -4.05
CA ASN A 44 -3.99 -6.69 -4.16
C ASN A 44 -5.31 -5.97 -4.45
N VAL A 45 -5.90 -5.38 -3.41
CA VAL A 45 -7.08 -4.53 -3.52
C VAL A 45 -6.60 -3.22 -4.10
N LEU A 46 -7.34 -2.66 -5.05
CA LEU A 46 -6.99 -1.35 -5.60
C LEU A 46 -7.42 -0.27 -4.61
N TYR A 47 -6.49 0.59 -4.21
CA TYR A 47 -6.81 1.78 -3.43
C TYR A 47 -7.08 2.94 -4.38
N VAL A 48 -8.11 3.73 -4.09
CA VAL A 48 -8.45 4.93 -4.85
C VAL A 48 -8.66 6.05 -3.85
N ILE A 49 -7.88 7.11 -3.94
CA ILE A 49 -7.93 8.22 -2.99
C ILE A 49 -8.26 9.50 -3.75
N ASN A 50 -9.40 10.12 -3.43
CA ASN A 50 -9.95 11.26 -4.17
C ASN A 50 -9.97 11.04 -5.69
N GLY A 51 -10.33 9.83 -6.12
CA GLY A 51 -10.38 9.43 -7.53
C GLY A 51 -9.03 9.02 -8.15
N MET A 52 -7.91 9.13 -7.43
CA MET A 52 -6.60 8.71 -7.91
C MET A 52 -6.30 7.26 -7.50
N PRO A 53 -6.11 6.31 -8.43
CA PRO A 53 -5.70 4.96 -8.11
C PRO A 53 -4.27 4.95 -7.55
N THR A 54 -4.02 4.13 -6.53
CA THR A 54 -2.71 3.95 -5.94
C THR A 54 -2.48 2.51 -5.48
N PHE A 55 -1.23 2.08 -5.57
CA PHE A 55 -0.72 0.86 -4.95
C PHE A 55 0.18 1.17 -3.74
N SER A 56 0.27 2.45 -3.37
CA SER A 56 0.99 2.85 -2.17
C SER A 56 0.24 2.28 -0.97
N ASP A 57 0.97 1.57 -0.10
CA ASP A 57 0.41 1.03 1.14
C ASP A 57 -0.30 2.13 1.94
N CYS A 58 -1.27 1.76 2.78
CA CYS A 58 -2.01 2.70 3.62
C CYS A 58 -1.11 3.57 4.52
N SER A 59 0.14 3.16 4.79
CA SER A 59 1.13 3.96 5.53
C SER A 59 1.54 5.26 4.82
N ALA A 60 1.21 5.40 3.53
CA ALA A 60 1.43 6.62 2.77
C ALA A 60 0.43 7.75 3.12
N ILE A 61 -0.65 7.43 3.85
CA ILE A 61 -1.77 8.34 4.09
C ILE A 61 -2.01 8.51 5.58
N ASN A 62 -2.24 9.75 6.02
CA ASN A 62 -2.57 9.99 7.41
C ASN A 62 -4.03 9.62 7.66
N VAL A 63 -4.27 8.64 8.53
CA VAL A 63 -5.62 8.16 8.85
C VAL A 63 -6.51 9.27 9.42
N GLN A 64 -5.92 10.28 10.08
CA GLN A 64 -6.67 11.41 10.62
C GLN A 64 -7.27 12.31 9.53
N ASN A 65 -6.73 12.23 8.32
CA ASN A 65 -7.17 12.98 7.16
C ASN A 65 -8.23 12.23 6.34
N ILE A 66 -8.54 10.98 6.70
CA ILE A 66 -9.61 10.23 6.03
C ILE A 66 -10.96 10.76 6.51
N GLU A 67 -11.78 11.20 5.58
CA GLU A 67 -13.16 11.63 5.80
C GLU A 67 -14.12 10.45 5.70
N SER A 68 -13.98 9.65 4.64
CA SER A 68 -14.81 8.46 4.44
C SER A 68 -14.09 7.35 3.68
N ILE A 69 -14.57 6.12 3.87
CA ILE A 69 -14.08 4.91 3.21
C ILE A 69 -15.29 4.20 2.61
N ASN A 70 -15.24 3.91 1.31
CA ASN A 70 -16.22 3.13 0.59
C ASN A 70 -15.56 1.87 0.01
N VAL A 71 -16.30 0.77 -0.04
CA VAL A 71 -15.80 -0.50 -0.57
C VAL A 71 -16.65 -0.91 -1.76
N ILE A 72 -16.02 -1.16 -2.90
CA ILE A 72 -16.66 -1.74 -4.09
C ILE A 72 -16.13 -3.16 -4.29
N LYS A 73 -17.03 -4.13 -4.42
CA LYS A 73 -16.70 -5.56 -4.55
C LYS A 73 -17.34 -6.15 -5.81
N GLY A 74 -16.81 -7.29 -6.25
CA GLY A 74 -17.34 -8.07 -7.37
C GLY A 74 -17.22 -7.37 -8.73
N GLU A 75 -18.12 -7.71 -9.65
CA GLU A 75 -18.08 -7.27 -11.06
C GLU A 75 -18.09 -5.74 -11.21
N ARG A 76 -18.84 -5.04 -10.35
CA ARG A 76 -18.92 -3.57 -10.36
C ARG A 76 -17.57 -2.89 -10.12
N ALA A 77 -16.67 -3.52 -9.38
CA ALA A 77 -15.32 -3.00 -9.16
C ALA A 77 -14.50 -3.02 -10.46
N THR A 78 -14.58 -4.14 -11.20
CA THR A 78 -13.90 -4.31 -12.48
C THR A 78 -14.49 -3.48 -13.61
N GLU A 79 -15.81 -3.22 -13.59
CA GLU A 79 -16.44 -2.30 -14.56
C GLU A 79 -15.91 -0.87 -14.44
N LEU A 80 -15.73 -0.38 -13.21
CA LEU A 80 -15.32 0.99 -12.96
C LEU A 80 -13.80 1.19 -13.07
N TYR A 81 -13.00 0.21 -12.63
CA TYR A 81 -11.55 0.36 -12.47
C TYR A 81 -10.72 -0.70 -13.21
N GLY A 82 -11.37 -1.54 -14.02
CA GLY A 82 -10.72 -2.54 -14.87
C GLY A 82 -10.17 -3.76 -14.13
N TYR A 83 -9.37 -4.57 -14.82
CA TYR A 83 -8.84 -5.85 -14.31
C TYR A 83 -8.06 -5.74 -12.99
N ARG A 84 -7.44 -4.58 -12.72
CA ARG A 84 -6.72 -4.29 -11.46
C ARG A 84 -7.64 -4.35 -10.24
N ALA A 85 -8.93 -4.10 -10.43
CA ALA A 85 -9.95 -4.13 -9.40
C ALA A 85 -10.66 -5.49 -9.26
N LYS A 86 -10.12 -6.58 -9.83
CA LYS A 86 -10.68 -7.93 -9.71
C LYS A 86 -10.88 -8.40 -8.27
N ASN A 87 -10.08 -7.86 -7.36
CA ASN A 87 -10.10 -8.15 -5.93
C ASN A 87 -10.95 -7.14 -5.13
N GLY A 88 -11.61 -6.19 -5.80
CA GLY A 88 -12.31 -5.07 -5.19
C GLY A 88 -11.50 -3.77 -5.14
N VAL A 89 -12.18 -2.70 -4.73
CA VAL A 89 -11.64 -1.34 -4.62
C VAL A 89 -12.00 -0.76 -3.27
N LEU A 90 -11.01 -0.18 -2.59
CA LEU A 90 -11.21 0.67 -1.43
C LEU A 90 -11.07 2.13 -1.85
N ILE A 91 -12.16 2.87 -1.77
CA ILE A 91 -12.21 4.30 -2.10
C ILE A 91 -12.12 5.09 -0.81
N PHE A 92 -11.13 5.98 -0.74
CA PHE A 92 -10.92 6.91 0.36
C PHE A 92 -11.22 8.32 -0.14
N ILE A 93 -12.03 9.03 0.64
CA ILE A 93 -12.14 10.48 0.52
C ILE A 93 -11.38 11.08 1.67
N THR A 94 -10.47 12.00 1.37
CA THR A 94 -9.75 12.75 2.40
C THR A 94 -10.44 14.07 2.68
N LYS A 95 -10.21 14.62 3.87
CA LYS A 95 -10.69 15.95 4.23
C LYS A 95 -10.11 17.02 3.28
N PRO A 96 -10.81 18.14 3.03
CA PRO A 96 -10.39 19.17 2.09
C PRO A 96 -9.01 19.78 2.33
N GLU A 97 -8.55 19.83 3.58
CA GLU A 97 -7.24 20.37 3.97
C GLU A 97 -6.07 19.40 3.70
N SER A 98 -6.36 18.16 3.32
CA SER A 98 -5.34 17.12 3.13
C SER A 98 -4.55 17.38 1.86
N LYS A 99 -3.21 17.48 1.97
CA LYS A 99 -2.34 17.70 0.82
C LYS A 99 -1.77 16.38 0.31
N LEU A 100 -2.33 15.89 -0.80
CA LEU A 100 -1.84 14.70 -1.50
C LEU A 100 -0.78 15.07 -2.54
N LEU A 101 0.31 14.31 -2.56
CA LEU A 101 1.45 14.45 -3.45
C LEU A 101 1.52 13.21 -4.36
N ASN A 102 1.25 13.40 -5.65
CA ASN A 102 1.64 12.43 -6.67
C ASN A 102 3.15 12.52 -6.92
N LEU A 103 3.71 11.63 -7.73
CA LEU A 103 5.15 11.59 -8.04
C LEU A 103 5.74 12.95 -8.45
N ARG A 104 5.06 13.67 -9.35
CA ARG A 104 5.51 14.99 -9.84
C ARG A 104 5.52 16.02 -8.71
N ASN A 105 4.41 16.11 -7.98
CA ASN A 105 4.26 17.06 -6.88
C ASN A 105 5.24 16.76 -5.75
N PHE A 106 5.50 15.47 -5.48
CA PHE A 106 6.51 15.03 -4.52
C PHE A 106 7.91 15.53 -4.90
N TYR A 107 8.32 15.36 -6.17
CA TYR A 107 9.63 15.85 -6.61
C TYR A 107 9.78 17.36 -6.48
N THR A 108 8.73 18.12 -6.79
CA THR A 108 8.73 19.58 -6.63
C THR A 108 8.75 19.98 -5.14
N GLU A 109 7.91 19.35 -4.31
CA GLU A 109 7.78 19.69 -2.88
C GLU A 109 9.10 19.48 -2.11
N TYR A 110 9.84 18.43 -2.44
CA TYR A 110 11.10 18.06 -1.79
C TYR A 110 12.35 18.44 -2.59
N ASN A 111 12.21 19.27 -3.64
CA ASN A 111 13.31 19.75 -4.48
C ASN A 111 14.22 18.63 -5.03
N ILE A 112 13.62 17.52 -5.46
CA ILE A 112 14.36 16.39 -6.03
C ILE A 112 14.89 16.75 -7.42
N SER A 113 16.22 16.82 -7.55
CA SER A 113 16.89 17.16 -8.81
C SER A 113 16.51 16.21 -9.95
N LYS A 114 16.51 16.68 -11.21
CA LYS A 114 16.22 15.84 -12.38
C LYS A 114 17.13 14.60 -12.46
N ALA A 115 18.39 14.73 -12.04
CA ALA A 115 19.34 13.62 -11.96
C ALA A 115 19.03 12.63 -10.83
N ASN A 116 18.16 12.95 -9.89
CA ASN A 116 17.75 12.02 -8.83
C ASN A 116 16.37 11.40 -9.09
N GLN A 117 15.58 11.93 -10.04
CA GLN A 117 14.23 11.44 -10.34
C GLN A 117 14.21 10.05 -10.99
N PHE A 118 15.32 9.59 -11.56
CA PHE A 118 15.44 8.20 -12.05
C PHE A 118 15.73 7.19 -10.94
N LEU A 119 16.16 7.66 -9.76
CA LEU A 119 16.51 6.78 -8.66
C LEU A 119 15.29 5.99 -8.18
N PRO A 120 15.47 4.73 -7.75
CA PRO A 120 14.41 3.96 -7.12
C PRO A 120 13.90 4.69 -5.86
N ILE A 121 12.62 4.49 -5.58
CA ILE A 121 11.96 5.06 -4.40
C ILE A 121 11.71 3.93 -3.42
N VAL A 122 12.15 4.14 -2.19
CA VAL A 122 11.90 3.26 -1.05
C VAL A 122 10.99 3.98 -0.09
N LEU A 123 9.81 3.42 0.15
CA LEU A 123 8.83 3.92 1.10
C LEU A 123 8.90 3.05 2.35
N ASN A 124 9.35 3.62 3.47
CA ASN A 124 9.68 2.89 4.69
C ASN A 124 10.65 1.74 4.39
N LYS A 125 10.16 0.49 4.37
CA LYS A 125 10.96 -0.70 4.07
C LYS A 125 10.50 -1.41 2.81
N HIS A 126 9.77 -0.72 1.92
CA HIS A 126 9.19 -1.32 0.72
C HIS A 126 9.62 -0.55 -0.52
N PHE A 127 9.91 -1.28 -1.60
CA PHE A 127 10.18 -0.67 -2.89
C PHE A 127 8.88 -0.22 -3.52
N VAL A 128 8.91 0.97 -4.11
CA VAL A 128 7.81 1.48 -4.92
C VAL A 128 8.07 1.01 -6.36
N ASP A 129 7.46 -0.12 -6.71
CA ASP A 129 7.61 -0.74 -8.04
C ASP A 129 7.01 0.16 -9.13
N GLU A 130 5.76 0.61 -8.94
CA GLU A 130 5.03 1.43 -9.91
C GLU A 130 4.95 2.89 -9.45
N LYS A 131 6.05 3.65 -9.63
CA LYS A 131 6.16 5.06 -9.16
C LYS A 131 5.06 5.98 -9.70
N GLU A 132 4.47 5.67 -10.85
CA GLU A 132 3.37 6.44 -11.44
C GLU A 132 2.11 6.44 -10.56
N TYR A 133 1.93 5.39 -9.76
CA TYR A 133 0.85 5.26 -8.78
C TYR A 133 1.27 5.69 -7.38
N LEU A 134 2.44 6.31 -7.20
CA LEU A 134 2.86 6.87 -5.93
C LEU A 134 1.92 8.01 -5.54
N LEU A 135 1.30 7.86 -4.39
CA LEU A 135 0.46 8.88 -3.80
C LEU A 135 0.73 8.98 -2.30
N LEU A 136 1.19 10.13 -1.86
CA LEU A 136 1.60 10.37 -0.48
C LEU A 136 0.78 11.50 0.13
N ASP A 137 0.31 11.34 1.35
CA ASP A 137 -0.18 12.45 2.15
C ASP A 137 1.03 13.18 2.74
N LYS A 138 1.17 14.49 2.46
CA LYS A 138 2.27 15.30 2.98
C LYS A 138 2.38 15.21 4.51
N SER A 139 1.25 15.14 5.22
CA SER A 139 1.25 15.08 6.69
C SER A 139 1.69 13.72 7.23
N ALA A 140 1.70 12.67 6.40
CA ALA A 140 2.21 11.36 6.78
C ALA A 140 3.74 11.24 6.59
N ILE A 141 4.36 12.11 5.80
CA ILE A 141 5.80 12.06 5.52
C ILE A 141 6.58 12.63 6.72
N ILE A 142 7.45 11.81 7.30
CA ILE A 142 8.37 12.18 8.38
C ILE A 142 9.65 12.74 7.80
N SER A 143 10.25 12.06 6.82
CA SER A 143 11.51 12.50 6.21
C SER A 143 11.67 12.01 4.77
N VAL A 144 12.43 12.77 3.97
CA VAL A 144 12.83 12.40 2.61
C VAL A 144 14.34 12.57 2.51
N LYS A 145 15.05 11.52 2.10
CA LYS A 145 16.51 11.50 2.00
C LYS A 145 16.95 10.84 0.72
N ILE A 146 18.07 11.29 0.17
CA ILE A 146 18.78 10.55 -0.88
C ILE A 146 19.85 9.74 -0.18
N LEU A 147 19.70 8.43 -0.21
CA LEU A 147 20.67 7.53 0.38
C LEU A 147 21.67 7.12 -0.69
N GLU A 148 22.96 7.09 -0.32
CA GLU A 148 24.04 6.64 -1.20
C GLU A 148 23.99 5.12 -1.41
N GLU A 149 23.49 4.40 -0.41
CA GLU A 149 23.21 2.97 -0.45
C GLU A 149 21.78 2.70 0.04
N GLN A 150 21.05 1.90 -0.72
CA GLN A 150 19.71 1.44 -0.32
C GLN A 150 19.77 0.69 1.01
N PRO A 151 18.84 0.97 1.95
CA PRO A 151 18.72 0.18 3.17
C PRO A 151 18.36 -1.26 2.77
N PHE A 152 19.01 -2.23 3.41
CA PHE A 152 18.80 -3.65 3.10
C PHE A 152 17.34 -4.04 3.38
N VAL A 153 16.57 -4.31 2.33
CA VAL A 153 15.20 -4.81 2.41
C VAL A 153 15.19 -6.28 1.99
N GLU A 154 15.21 -7.20 2.95
CA GLU A 154 14.89 -8.60 2.65
C GLU A 154 13.44 -8.70 2.13
N PRO A 155 13.12 -9.56 1.14
CA PRO A 155 13.96 -10.57 0.49
C PRO A 155 14.51 -10.14 -0.88
N VAL A 156 14.49 -8.85 -1.23
CA VAL A 156 14.81 -8.40 -2.58
C VAL A 156 16.30 -8.07 -2.68
N LEU A 157 17.01 -8.83 -3.53
CA LEU A 157 18.36 -8.50 -4.00
C LEU A 157 18.27 -7.26 -4.90
N LEU A 158 18.10 -6.08 -4.30
CA LEU A 158 18.12 -4.85 -5.06
C LEU A 158 19.56 -4.52 -5.43
N PRO A 159 19.80 -3.96 -6.62
CA PRO A 159 21.13 -3.51 -6.99
C PRO A 159 21.61 -2.48 -5.97
N LYS A 160 22.82 -2.69 -5.42
CA LYS A 160 23.52 -1.68 -4.62
C LYS A 160 23.49 -0.34 -5.37
N GLY A 161 23.05 0.72 -4.74
CA GLY A 161 23.01 2.04 -5.39
C GLY A 161 22.17 3.06 -4.64
N LYS A 162 22.16 4.29 -5.18
CA LYS A 162 21.43 5.40 -4.60
C LYS A 162 19.92 5.18 -4.66
N ALA A 163 19.19 5.73 -3.70
CA ALA A 163 17.73 5.72 -3.70
C ALA A 163 17.16 6.97 -3.04
N ILE A 164 15.92 7.30 -3.40
CA ILE A 164 15.11 8.24 -2.65
C ILE A 164 14.40 7.43 -1.56
N TYR A 165 14.73 7.70 -0.31
CA TYR A 165 14.12 7.11 0.86
C TYR A 165 13.07 8.05 1.43
N ILE A 166 11.86 7.55 1.59
CA ILE A 166 10.71 8.26 2.14
C ILE A 166 10.30 7.52 3.40
N GLU A 167 10.42 8.20 4.54
CA GLU A 167 9.93 7.73 5.82
C GLU A 167 8.56 8.32 6.07
N THR A 168 7.57 7.48 6.36
CA THR A 168 6.22 7.89 6.74
C THR A 168 5.85 7.39 8.13
N MET A 169 4.78 7.96 8.68
CA MET A 169 4.20 7.48 9.93
C MET A 169 3.80 6.01 9.79
N GLU A 170 4.42 5.14 10.59
CA GLU A 170 3.94 3.76 10.72
C GLU A 170 2.57 3.77 11.39
N MET A 171 1.64 3.00 10.83
CA MET A 171 0.38 2.69 11.50
C MET A 171 0.70 1.77 12.69
N LYS A 172 0.86 2.35 13.89
CA LYS A 172 0.89 1.59 15.15
C LYS A 172 -0.51 1.12 15.56
#